data_AF-A0A7W0KYC2-F1
#
_entry.id   AF-A0A7W0KYC2-F1
#
_cell.length_a   1.000
_cell.length_b   1.000
_cell.length_c   1.000
_cell.angle_alpha   90.00
_cell.angle_beta   90.00
_cell.angle_gamma   90.00
#
_symmetry.space_group_name_H-M   'P 1'
#
loop_
_entity.id
_entity.type
_entity.pdbx_description
1 polymer ?
#
loop_
_entity_poly.entity_id
_entity_poly.type
_entity_poly.pdbx_seq_one_letter_code
_entity_poly.pdbx_strand_id
1 'polypeptide(L)'
;MPCGGPTDEERRAVHAGALSMVELCRRHDMRLDLGGMRYLAHWVTPVGEGTRRFDTRFFLAAAPTGPDAAHDESETVESRWIAPGMALDEHGGGAIALMPPTIDTLRFLAPHDSVDAVLAAVDAADLPPRIEPRLRRRADGRVVGVALPGDDDFEALDV
;
A
#
# COMPACT_ATOMS: atom_id res chain seq x y z
N MET A 1 1.38 36.33 -8.78
CA MET A 1 2.55 35.49 -9.07
C MET A 1 2.01 34.08 -9.26
N PRO A 2 2.21 33.40 -10.39
CA PRO A 2 1.81 31.99 -10.45
C PRO A 2 2.79 31.25 -9.53
N CYS A 3 2.30 30.80 -8.38
CA CYS A 3 3.04 29.89 -7.52
C CYS A 3 3.24 28.59 -8.30
N GLY A 4 4.40 28.43 -8.93
CA GLY A 4 4.82 27.13 -9.45
C GLY A 4 4.89 26.16 -8.28
N GLY A 5 4.39 24.94 -8.47
CA GLY A 5 4.46 23.90 -7.44
C GLY A 5 5.90 23.46 -7.15
N PRO A 6 6.09 22.50 -6.23
CA PRO A 6 7.38 21.95 -5.86
C PRO A 6 8.22 21.57 -7.07
N THR A 7 9.51 21.92 -7.01
CA THR A 7 10.49 21.59 -8.04
C THR A 7 11.11 20.20 -7.83
N ASP A 8 11.76 19.67 -8.86
CA ASP A 8 12.53 18.42 -8.77
C ASP A 8 13.72 18.51 -7.80
N GLU A 9 14.30 19.69 -7.63
CA GLU A 9 15.36 19.91 -6.66
C GLU A 9 14.82 19.78 -5.23
N GLU A 10 13.66 20.38 -4.97
CA GLU A 10 12.99 20.26 -3.67
C GLU A 10 12.54 18.83 -3.37
N ARG A 11 12.06 18.10 -4.38
CA ARG A 11 11.77 16.65 -4.27
C ARG A 11 13.02 15.88 -3.81
N ARG A 12 14.17 16.10 -4.46
CA ARG A 12 15.44 15.47 -4.05
C ARG A 12 15.87 15.88 -2.64
N ALA A 13 15.67 17.13 -2.26
CA ALA A 13 15.99 17.62 -0.92
C ALA A 13 15.12 16.94 0.16
N VAL A 14 13.85 16.65 -0.14
CA VAL A 14 12.97 15.85 0.74
C VAL A 14 13.48 14.41 0.86
N HIS A 15 13.84 13.76 -0.25
CA HIS A 15 14.38 12.39 -0.24
C HIS A 15 15.68 12.30 0.57
N ALA A 16 16.54 13.31 0.48
CA ALA A 16 17.79 13.38 1.23
C ALA A 16 17.62 13.80 2.71
N GLY A 17 16.40 14.11 3.15
CA GLY A 17 16.13 14.63 4.50
C GLY A 17 16.65 16.06 4.76
N ALA A 18 17.13 16.76 3.72
CA ALA A 18 17.62 18.13 3.80
C ALA A 18 16.48 19.17 3.87
N LEU A 19 15.29 18.78 3.40
CA LEU A 19 14.06 19.56 3.46
C LEU A 19 12.94 18.68 4.04
N SER A 20 12.24 19.14 5.08
CA SER A 20 11.08 18.39 5.57
C SER A 20 9.84 18.64 4.69
N MET A 21 8.93 17.66 4.61
CA MET A 21 7.64 17.85 3.93
C MET A 21 6.86 19.05 4.48
N VAL A 22 6.90 19.26 5.80
CA VAL A 22 6.22 20.39 6.45
C VAL A 22 6.81 21.73 5.99
N GLU A 23 8.13 21.82 5.87
CA GLU A 23 8.80 23.02 5.38
C GLU A 23 8.49 23.27 3.90
N LEU A 24 8.49 22.23 3.07
CA LEU A 24 8.07 22.33 1.67
C LEU A 24 6.64 22.89 1.56
N CYS A 25 5.71 22.36 2.35
CA CYS A 25 4.33 22.85 2.37
C CYS A 25 4.25 24.35 2.72
N ARG A 26 4.99 24.79 3.74
CA ARG A 26 5.01 26.21 4.12
C ARG A 26 5.55 27.13 3.03
N ARG A 27 6.61 26.70 2.33
CA ARG A 27 7.22 27.49 1.24
C ARG A 27 6.27 27.73 0.08
N HIS A 28 5.42 26.75 -0.20
CA HIS A 28 4.50 26.77 -1.34
C HIS A 28 3.06 27.12 -0.96
N ASP A 29 2.82 27.55 0.29
CA ASP A 29 1.47 27.79 0.84
C ASP A 29 0.51 26.60 0.62
N MET A 30 1.05 25.39 0.73
CA MET A 30 0.34 24.13 0.55
C MET A 30 -0.11 23.54 1.89
N ARG A 31 -1.17 22.75 1.83
CA ARG A 31 -1.68 21.98 2.97
C ARG A 31 -1.83 20.52 2.55
N LEU A 32 -1.53 19.63 3.49
CA LEU A 32 -1.78 18.20 3.30
C LEU A 32 -3.28 17.95 3.44
N ASP A 33 -3.92 17.53 2.35
CA ASP A 33 -5.31 17.10 2.37
C ASP A 33 -5.38 15.63 2.82
N LEU A 34 -5.58 15.43 4.12
CA LEU A 34 -5.80 14.11 4.71
C LEU A 34 -7.29 13.71 4.73
N GLY A 35 -8.20 14.63 4.40
CA GLY A 35 -9.65 14.39 4.45
C GLY A 35 -10.13 13.46 3.32
N GLY A 36 -9.38 13.42 2.21
CA GLY A 36 -9.62 12.49 1.10
C GLY A 36 -9.13 11.05 1.36
N MET A 37 -8.44 10.79 2.46
CA MET A 37 -7.90 9.47 2.77
C MET A 37 -8.91 8.62 3.56
N ARG A 38 -8.98 7.33 3.25
CA ARG A 38 -9.75 6.32 3.98
C ARG A 38 -8.82 5.27 4.55
N TYR A 39 -9.04 4.88 5.80
CA TYR A 39 -8.26 3.83 6.42
C TYR A 39 -8.76 2.47 5.93
N LEU A 40 -7.94 1.79 5.12
CA LEU A 40 -8.37 0.62 4.37
C LEU A 40 -8.00 -0.70 5.06
N ALA A 41 -6.76 -0.82 5.51
CA ALA A 41 -6.27 -2.08 6.08
C ALA A 41 -5.13 -1.87 7.08
N HIS A 42 -4.94 -2.84 7.96
CA HIS A 42 -3.90 -2.82 8.99
C HIS A 42 -3.18 -4.17 9.04
N TRP A 43 -1.92 -4.21 8.60
CA TRP A 43 -1.14 -5.44 8.52
C TRP A 43 0.14 -5.36 9.33
N VAL A 44 0.45 -6.44 10.03
CA VAL A 44 1.71 -6.62 10.74
C VAL A 44 2.49 -7.74 10.13
N THR A 45 3.78 -7.51 9.86
CA THR A 45 4.69 -8.55 9.37
C THR A 45 4.71 -9.72 10.35
N PRO A 46 4.46 -10.96 9.89
CA PRO A 46 4.56 -12.17 10.69
C PRO A 46 5.85 -12.26 11.51
N VAL A 47 5.78 -12.90 12.67
CA VAL A 47 6.97 -13.22 13.43
C VAL A 47 7.77 -14.29 12.68
N GLY A 48 9.11 -14.16 12.70
CA GLY A 48 10.02 -15.05 11.97
C GLY A 48 10.13 -14.81 10.46
N GLU A 49 9.51 -13.75 9.93
CA GLU A 49 9.73 -13.28 8.55
C GLU A 49 10.87 -12.25 8.51
N GLY A 50 12.01 -12.63 7.93
CA GLY A 50 13.15 -11.74 7.73
C GLY A 50 13.71 -11.13 9.03
N THR A 51 14.47 -10.04 8.88
CA THR A 51 15.14 -9.33 10.00
C THR A 51 14.32 -8.14 10.52
N ARG A 52 13.36 -7.64 9.73
CA ARG A 52 12.59 -6.42 10.03
C ARG A 52 11.09 -6.74 10.01
N ARG A 53 10.37 -6.16 10.97
CA ARG A 53 8.92 -6.26 11.07
C ARG A 53 8.30 -4.88 10.97
N PHE A 54 7.16 -4.80 10.29
CA PHE A 54 6.42 -3.56 10.10
C PHE A 54 5.01 -3.70 10.68
N ASP A 55 4.50 -2.59 11.21
CA ASP A 55 3.12 -2.42 11.64
C ASP A 55 2.47 -1.37 10.72
N THR A 56 1.98 -1.84 9.57
CA THR A 56 1.69 -1.02 8.39
C THR A 56 0.20 -0.71 8.27
N ARG A 57 -0.11 0.58 8.10
CA ARG A 57 -1.47 1.07 7.82
C ARG A 57 -1.59 1.42 6.34
N PHE A 58 -2.62 0.90 5.69
CA PHE A 58 -2.94 1.13 4.30
C PHE A 58 -4.08 2.13 4.19
N PHE A 59 -3.95 3.05 3.25
CA PHE A 59 -4.94 4.09 3.00
C PHE A 59 -5.36 4.10 1.54
N LEU A 60 -6.62 4.43 1.30
CA LEU A 60 -7.20 4.64 -0.02
C LEU A 60 -7.51 6.12 -0.22
N ALA A 61 -7.20 6.67 -1.38
CA ALA A 61 -7.59 8.01 -1.78
C ALA A 61 -7.84 8.05 -3.29
N ALA A 62 -8.75 8.92 -3.72
CA ALA A 62 -8.90 9.23 -5.14
C ALA A 62 -7.62 9.93 -5.65
N ALA A 63 -7.05 9.46 -6.75
CA ALA A 63 -5.94 10.15 -7.38
C ALA A 63 -6.43 11.52 -7.91
N PRO A 64 -5.69 12.61 -7.68
CA PRO A 64 -6.05 13.92 -8.21
C PRO A 64 -5.99 13.90 -9.74
N THR A 65 -6.80 14.73 -10.40
CA THR A 65 -6.67 14.97 -11.82
C THR A 65 -5.35 15.71 -12.09
N GLY A 66 -4.42 15.09 -12.80
CA GLY A 66 -3.10 15.67 -13.02
C GLY A 66 -2.17 14.77 -13.84
N PRO A 67 -0.92 15.20 -14.05
CA PRO A 67 0.09 14.38 -14.72
C PRO A 67 0.39 13.11 -13.92
N ASP A 68 0.75 12.05 -14.64
CA ASP A 68 1.09 10.76 -14.04
C ASP A 68 2.24 10.87 -13.04
N ALA A 69 2.20 10.01 -12.02
CA ALA A 69 3.27 9.91 -11.05
C ALA A 69 4.58 9.48 -11.73
N ALA A 70 5.68 10.16 -11.40
CA ALA A 70 7.02 9.78 -11.82
C ALA A 70 7.74 9.06 -10.66
N HIS A 71 8.38 7.93 -10.95
CA HIS A 71 9.25 7.26 -9.98
C HIS A 71 10.61 7.97 -9.89
N ASP A 72 11.34 7.75 -8.80
CA ASP A 72 12.64 8.38 -8.55
C ASP A 72 13.83 7.71 -9.25
N GLU A 73 13.56 6.66 -10.06
CA GLU A 73 14.55 5.86 -10.81
C GLU A 73 15.62 5.18 -9.94
N SER A 74 15.51 5.25 -8.61
CA SER A 74 16.51 4.73 -7.68
C SER A 74 16.02 3.48 -6.95
N GLU A 75 14.86 3.56 -6.30
CA GLU A 75 14.27 2.45 -5.55
C GLU A 75 13.16 1.76 -6.35
N THR A 76 12.39 2.55 -7.09
CA THR A 76 11.34 2.04 -7.98
C THR A 76 11.77 2.18 -9.43
N VAL A 77 11.84 1.05 -10.13
CA VAL A 77 12.34 0.96 -11.52
C VAL A 77 11.23 0.97 -12.57
N GLU A 78 9.99 0.75 -12.16
CA GLU A 78 8.83 0.74 -13.04
C GLU A 78 7.58 1.18 -12.27
N SER A 79 6.69 1.91 -12.93
CA SER A 79 5.39 2.30 -12.38
C SER A 79 4.38 2.34 -13.51
N ARG A 80 3.18 1.79 -13.27
CA ARG A 80 2.08 1.84 -14.24
C ARG A 80 0.74 1.84 -13.53
N TRP A 81 -0.25 2.40 -14.22
CA TRP A 81 -1.65 2.23 -13.87
C TRP A 81 -2.15 0.88 -14.40
N ILE A 82 -2.77 0.08 -13.53
CA ILE A 82 -3.33 -1.23 -13.87
C ILE A 82 -4.65 -1.42 -13.15
N ALA A 83 -5.63 -2.03 -13.83
CA ALA A 83 -6.89 -2.41 -13.21
C ALA A 83 -6.66 -3.52 -12.17
N PRO A 84 -7.31 -3.49 -10.99
CA PRO A 84 -7.02 -4.45 -9.93
C PRO A 84 -7.16 -5.92 -10.33
N GLY A 85 -8.19 -6.26 -11.11
CA GLY A 85 -8.39 -7.62 -11.64
C GLY A 85 -7.25 -8.08 -12.55
N MET A 86 -6.76 -7.19 -13.44
CA MET A 86 -5.63 -7.50 -14.30
C MET A 86 -4.35 -7.75 -13.50
N ALA A 87 -4.10 -6.97 -12.45
CA ALA A 87 -2.94 -7.18 -11.58
C ALA A 87 -3.00 -8.54 -10.85
N LEU A 88 -4.20 -8.95 -10.42
CA LEU A 88 -4.40 -10.28 -9.83
C LEU A 88 -4.15 -11.41 -10.84
N ASP A 89 -4.63 -11.25 -12.08
CA ASP A 89 -4.42 -12.22 -13.15
C ASP A 89 -2.94 -12.35 -13.52
N GLU A 90 -2.24 -11.22 -13.67
CA GLU A 90 -0.79 -11.20 -13.92
C GLU A 90 0.00 -11.84 -12.77
N HIS A 91 -0.42 -11.62 -11.53
CA HIS A 91 0.17 -12.29 -10.37
C HIS A 91 -0.06 -13.80 -10.40
N GLY A 92 -1.30 -14.24 -10.69
CA GLY A 92 -1.64 -15.66 -10.84
C GLY A 92 -0.87 -16.34 -11.98
N GLY A 93 -0.56 -15.60 -13.04
CA GLY A 93 0.29 -16.03 -14.14
C GLY A 93 1.81 -15.96 -13.87
N GLY A 94 2.22 -15.41 -12.72
CA GLY A 94 3.63 -15.26 -12.34
C GLY A 94 4.37 -14.12 -13.04
N ALA A 95 3.67 -13.22 -13.74
CA ALA A 95 4.26 -12.06 -14.41
C ALA A 95 4.67 -10.97 -13.41
N ILE A 96 3.91 -10.82 -12.31
CA ILE A 96 4.26 -9.91 -11.21
C ILE A 96 4.22 -10.62 -9.85
N ALA A 97 5.13 -10.25 -8.96
CA ALA A 97 5.12 -10.71 -7.58
C ALA A 97 4.38 -9.69 -6.71
N LEU A 98 3.33 -10.14 -6.00
CA LEU A 98 2.57 -9.32 -5.07
C LEU A 98 2.68 -9.89 -3.66
N MET A 99 2.81 -9.01 -2.67
CA MET A 99 2.76 -9.40 -1.26
C MET A 99 1.31 -9.60 -0.82
N PRO A 100 1.05 -10.42 0.22
CA PRO A 100 -0.30 -10.70 0.69
C PRO A 100 -1.17 -9.46 0.98
N PRO A 101 -0.67 -8.38 1.64
CA PRO A 101 -1.47 -7.17 1.84
C PRO A 101 -1.89 -6.49 0.53
N THR A 102 -1.04 -6.53 -0.50
CA THR A 102 -1.34 -5.97 -1.82
C THR A 102 -2.37 -6.82 -2.56
N ILE A 103 -2.27 -8.15 -2.48
CA ILE A 103 -3.25 -9.08 -3.08
C ILE A 103 -4.63 -8.86 -2.46
N ASP A 104 -4.68 -8.79 -1.12
CA ASP A 104 -5.93 -8.55 -0.38
C ASP A 104 -6.57 -7.21 -0.76
N THR A 105 -5.75 -6.15 -0.81
CA THR A 105 -6.18 -4.83 -1.27
C THR A 105 -6.76 -4.90 -2.69
N LEU A 106 -6.07 -5.54 -3.64
CA LEU A 106 -6.56 -5.64 -5.03
C LEU A 106 -7.85 -6.47 -5.14
N ARG A 107 -8.00 -7.52 -4.33
CA ARG A 107 -9.24 -8.32 -4.26
C ARG A 107 -10.41 -7.52 -3.71
N PHE A 108 -10.16 -6.62 -2.76
CA PHE A 108 -11.16 -5.68 -2.29
C PHE A 108 -11.53 -4.66 -3.36
N LEU A 109 -10.55 -4.13 -4.12
CA LEU A 109 -10.80 -3.10 -5.14
C LEU A 109 -11.50 -3.66 -6.41
N ALA A 110 -11.16 -4.88 -6.83
CA ALA A 110 -11.56 -5.46 -8.11
C ALA A 110 -13.07 -5.49 -8.41
N PRO A 111 -13.98 -5.70 -7.44
CA PRO A 111 -15.42 -5.73 -7.69
C PRO A 111 -16.06 -4.35 -7.92
N HIS A 112 -15.32 -3.25 -7.75
CA HIS A 112 -15.87 -1.89 -7.85
C HIS A 112 -15.57 -1.26 -9.21
N ASP A 113 -16.61 -0.84 -9.92
CA ASP A 113 -16.51 -0.25 -11.27
C ASP A 113 -16.13 1.25 -11.27
N SER A 114 -16.00 1.88 -10.09
CA SER A 114 -15.65 3.30 -9.99
C SER A 114 -14.98 3.66 -8.67
N VAL A 115 -14.26 4.78 -8.69
CA VAL A 115 -13.64 5.37 -7.49
C VAL A 115 -14.68 5.70 -6.43
N ASP A 116 -15.82 6.28 -6.81
CA ASP A 116 -16.89 6.61 -5.85
C ASP A 116 -17.48 5.37 -5.19
N ALA A 117 -17.67 4.28 -5.96
CA ALA A 117 -18.20 3.03 -5.43
C ALA A 117 -17.27 2.41 -4.37
N VAL A 118 -15.95 2.43 -4.61
CA VAL A 118 -15.01 1.88 -3.62
C VAL A 118 -14.86 2.78 -2.40
N LEU A 119 -14.88 4.11 -2.56
CA LEU A 119 -14.84 5.03 -1.42
C LEU A 119 -16.07 4.87 -0.54
N ALA A 120 -17.26 4.74 -1.15
CA ALA A 120 -18.51 4.48 -0.42
C ALA A 120 -18.48 3.13 0.30
N ALA A 121 -17.86 2.10 -0.29
CA ALA A 121 -17.73 0.79 0.34
C ALA A 121 -16.84 0.84 1.60
N VAL A 122 -15.73 1.58 1.55
CA VAL A 122 -14.86 1.78 2.73
C VAL A 122 -15.57 2.62 3.79
N ASP A 123 -16.31 3.66 3.41
CA ASP A 123 -17.07 4.52 4.33
C ASP A 123 -18.20 3.78 5.06
N ALA A 124 -18.76 2.74 4.44
CA ALA A 124 -19.82 1.91 5.02
C ALA A 124 -19.28 0.76 5.89
N ALA A 125 -17.97 0.47 5.84
CA ALA A 125 -17.36 -0.63 6.57
C ALA A 125 -16.95 -0.22 8.00
N ASP A 126 -16.83 -1.21 8.89
CA ASP A 126 -16.19 -1.01 10.18
C ASP A 126 -14.70 -0.72 10.03
N LEU A 127 -14.08 -0.18 11.08
CA LEU A 127 -12.63 0.03 11.12
C LEU A 127 -11.88 -1.28 10.83
N PRO A 128 -10.85 -1.26 9.97
CA PRO A 128 -10.15 -2.48 9.59
C PRO A 128 -9.47 -3.09 10.81
N PRO A 129 -9.61 -4.42 11.02
CA PRO A 129 -8.94 -5.09 12.12
C PRO A 129 -7.43 -5.13 11.87
N ARG A 130 -6.67 -5.23 12.97
CA ARG A 130 -5.23 -5.50 12.89
C ARG A 130 -4.99 -6.96 12.50
N ILE A 131 -4.46 -7.16 11.30
CA ILE A 131 -4.15 -8.48 10.74
C ILE A 131 -2.67 -8.78 11.00
N GLU A 132 -2.39 -9.85 11.74
CA GLU A 132 -1.04 -10.40 11.91
C GLU A 132 -1.05 -11.85 11.43
N PRO A 133 -0.60 -12.12 10.19
CA PRO A 133 -0.56 -13.48 9.66
C PRO A 133 0.49 -14.33 10.38
N ARG A 134 0.32 -15.66 10.33
CA ARG A 134 1.34 -16.63 10.77
C ARG A 134 1.99 -17.30 9.56
N LEU A 135 3.26 -17.69 9.68
CA LEU A 135 4.01 -18.29 8.57
C LEU A 135 3.66 -19.77 8.40
N ARG A 136 3.29 -20.17 7.18
CA ARG A 136 3.21 -21.58 6.80
C ARG A 136 4.60 -22.04 6.38
N ARG A 137 5.13 -23.05 7.07
CA ARG A 137 6.44 -23.65 6.78
C ARG A 137 6.29 -25.10 6.35
N ARG A 138 7.14 -25.52 5.40
CA ARG A 138 7.33 -26.94 5.10
C ARG A 138 8.19 -27.60 6.18
N ALA A 139 8.23 -28.93 6.17
CA ALA A 139 9.05 -29.73 7.08
C ALA A 139 10.55 -29.41 7.01
N ASP A 140 11.03 -28.86 5.89
CA ASP A 140 12.41 -28.38 5.69
C ASP A 140 12.66 -26.96 6.23
N GLY A 141 11.66 -26.31 6.84
CA GLY A 141 11.73 -24.96 7.40
C GLY A 141 11.44 -23.83 6.41
N ARG A 142 11.28 -24.13 5.11
CA ARG A 142 11.02 -23.12 4.07
C ARG A 142 9.62 -22.53 4.22
N VAL A 143 9.53 -21.20 4.20
CA VAL A 143 8.24 -20.48 4.15
C VAL A 143 7.58 -20.73 2.80
N VAL A 144 6.32 -21.13 2.83
CA VAL A 144 5.52 -21.43 1.63
C VAL A 144 4.26 -20.61 1.52
N GLY A 145 3.96 -19.81 2.53
CA GLY A 145 2.84 -18.89 2.54
C GLY A 145 2.60 -18.31 3.93
N VAL A 146 1.48 -17.62 4.05
CA VAL A 146 0.98 -17.09 5.32
C VAL A 146 -0.43 -17.61 5.55
N ALA A 147 -0.81 -17.84 6.79
CA ALA A 147 -2.18 -18.07 7.22
C ALA A 147 -2.75 -16.78 7.82
N LEU A 148 -3.98 -16.43 7.45
CA LEU A 148 -4.67 -15.27 8.00
C LEU A 148 -5.44 -15.65 9.26
N PRO A 149 -5.68 -14.71 10.19
CA PRO A 149 -6.59 -14.93 11.30
C PRO A 149 -7.96 -15.40 10.79
N GLY A 150 -8.41 -16.58 11.25
CA GLY A 150 -9.64 -17.22 10.79
C GLY A 150 -9.45 -18.36 9.80
N ASP A 151 -8.25 -18.55 9.22
CA ASP A 151 -7.92 -19.77 8.48
C ASP A 151 -7.91 -20.97 9.44
N ASP A 152 -8.37 -22.15 8.98
CA ASP A 152 -8.51 -23.36 9.80
C ASP A 152 -7.20 -23.80 10.48
N ASP A 153 -6.06 -23.59 9.82
CA ASP A 153 -4.73 -23.97 10.31
C ASP A 153 -4.05 -22.85 11.13
N PHE A 154 -4.63 -21.66 11.20
CA PHE A 154 -3.99 -20.47 11.79
C PHE A 154 -3.53 -20.71 13.23
N GLU A 155 -4.40 -21.27 14.08
CA GLU A 155 -4.08 -21.47 15.49
C GLU A 155 -3.04 -22.57 15.75
N ALA A 156 -2.86 -23.48 14.79
CA ALA A 156 -1.88 -24.56 14.87
C ALA A 156 -0.47 -24.14 14.43
N LEU A 157 -0.33 -22.96 13.81
CA LEU A 157 0.96 -22.45 13.34
C LEU A 157 1.68 -21.68 14.45
N ASP A 158 3.00 -21.77 14.44
CA ASP A 158 3.86 -21.02 15.34
C ASP A 158 3.68 -19.50 15.16
N VAL A 159 3.80 -18.77 16.28
CA VAL A 159 3.94 -17.31 16.28
C VAL A 159 5.40 -16.98 16.05
#